data_AF-A0A812JKZ7-F1
#
_entry.id   AF-A0A812JKZ7-F1
#
_cell.length_a   1.000
_cell.length_b   1.000
_cell.length_c   1.000
_cell.angle_alpha   90.00
_cell.angle_beta   90.00
_cell.angle_gamma   90.00
#
_symmetry.space_group_name_H-M   'P 1'
#
loop_
_entity.id
_entity.type
_entity.pdbx_description
1 polymer ?
#
loop_
_entity_poly.entity_id
_entity_poly.type
_entity_poly.pdbx_seq_one_letter_code
_entity_poly.pdbx_strand_id
1 'polypeptide(L)'
;MEVEVLSVSGAAPDQVVSIRAGGQRKQAAVSSLGQGIPFRLASGPTGVNPFRIDILKQVGSARLAVRPGEGNYSIEVKDAGEGGEPVRVGFAVRALGPKKGEQVEAPPSERPKVRSRGASNALPMKEEEEKRFLSQTAVAKEYLEAHELLPFVRALLQTVIRDRPLDPYSFIAEQFRLAAAAFKPTQPAPGFAAAADAYVDPQLEKETGPDPPKLPKSDETVGPPEIPKAVLAPCRPQGDGEEPAADGADVEGLRLRIRDVLGQAAEDGTLAASLSQVEPPAAPFAPKAAEPLVIRRLKAVVHDNTVSALEC
;
A
#
# COMPACT_ATOMS: atom_id res chain seq x y z
N MET A 1 -27.76 10.65 15.92
CA MET A 1 -28.71 10.84 14.80
C MET A 1 -28.19 10.10 13.59
N GLU A 2 -29.08 9.52 12.80
CA GLU A 2 -28.74 8.90 11.51
C GLU A 2 -29.34 9.76 10.39
N VAL A 3 -28.57 10.00 9.34
CA VAL A 3 -28.98 10.78 8.17
C VAL A 3 -28.76 9.93 6.93
N GLU A 4 -29.84 9.58 6.26
CA GLU A 4 -29.79 8.85 4.99
C GLU A 4 -30.00 9.83 3.83
N VAL A 5 -29.17 9.72 2.80
CA VAL A 5 -29.34 10.48 1.56
C VAL A 5 -30.07 9.59 0.58
N LEU A 6 -31.36 9.89 0.36
CA LEU A 6 -32.23 9.06 -0.47
C LEU A 6 -31.92 9.22 -1.96
N SER A 7 -31.59 10.43 -2.41
CA SER A 7 -31.26 10.70 -3.80
C SER A 7 -30.39 11.95 -3.94
N VAL A 8 -29.59 11.99 -5.01
CA VAL A 8 -28.82 13.16 -5.42
C VAL A 8 -29.01 13.32 -6.93
N SER A 9 -29.58 14.44 -7.35
CA SER A 9 -29.78 14.77 -8.77
C SER A 9 -28.82 15.89 -9.19
N GLY A 10 -28.31 15.82 -10.43
CA GLY A 10 -27.41 16.83 -11.00
C GLY A 10 -25.95 16.79 -10.52
N ALA A 11 -25.61 15.92 -9.56
CA ALA A 11 -24.24 15.69 -9.14
C ALA A 11 -23.57 14.60 -9.98
N ALA A 12 -22.30 14.78 -10.31
CA ALA A 12 -21.50 13.76 -10.97
C ALA A 12 -21.08 12.66 -9.96
N PRO A 13 -20.90 11.40 -10.41
CA PRO A 13 -20.66 10.26 -9.50
C PRO A 13 -19.32 10.33 -8.75
N ASP A 14 -18.36 11.13 -9.25
CA ASP A 14 -17.05 11.41 -8.67
C ASP A 14 -17.08 12.52 -7.60
N GLN A 15 -18.21 13.23 -7.47
CA GLN A 15 -18.37 14.25 -6.43
C GLN A 15 -18.56 13.63 -5.05
N VAL A 16 -18.28 14.41 -4.02
CA VAL A 16 -18.39 14.02 -2.61
C VAL A 16 -19.47 14.86 -1.95
N VAL A 17 -20.44 14.20 -1.32
CA VAL A 17 -21.44 14.85 -0.47
C VAL A 17 -20.85 15.00 0.93
N SER A 18 -20.87 16.21 1.47
CA SER A 18 -20.37 16.55 2.79
C SER A 18 -21.50 17.08 3.66
N ILE A 19 -21.88 16.33 4.69
CA ILE A 19 -22.92 16.70 5.66
C ILE A 19 -22.25 17.16 6.95
N ARG A 20 -22.59 18.37 7.41
CA ARG A 20 -22.14 18.93 8.68
C ARG A 20 -23.34 19.23 9.58
N ALA A 21 -23.25 18.73 10.81
CA ALA A 21 -24.24 18.93 11.87
C ALA A 21 -23.50 19.35 13.15
N GLY A 22 -23.60 20.62 13.52
CA GLY A 22 -22.79 21.20 14.59
C GLY A 22 -21.28 21.05 14.33
N GLY A 23 -20.57 20.40 15.26
CA GLY A 23 -19.13 20.14 15.16
C GLY A 23 -18.75 18.90 14.34
N GLN A 24 -19.71 18.10 13.88
CA GLN A 24 -19.44 16.85 13.18
C GLN A 24 -19.57 17.01 11.67
N ARG A 25 -18.63 16.38 10.93
CA ARG A 25 -18.64 16.30 9.47
C ARG A 25 -18.58 14.84 9.04
N LYS A 26 -19.43 14.46 8.10
CA LYS A 26 -19.39 13.17 7.41
C LYS A 26 -19.35 13.40 5.90
N GLN A 27 -18.61 12.57 5.20
CA GLN A 27 -18.44 12.67 3.76
C GLN A 27 -18.58 11.29 3.13
N ALA A 28 -19.19 11.23 1.95
CA ALA A 28 -19.20 10.03 1.10
C ALA A 28 -19.24 10.44 -0.38
N ALA A 29 -18.71 9.58 -1.24
CA ALA A 29 -18.80 9.76 -2.68
C ALA A 29 -20.27 9.61 -3.13
N VAL A 30 -20.69 10.38 -4.13
CA VAL A 30 -22.06 10.31 -4.68
C VAL A 30 -22.37 8.90 -5.18
N SER A 31 -21.40 8.23 -5.80
CA SER A 31 -21.51 6.83 -6.25
C SER A 31 -21.80 5.81 -5.13
N SER A 32 -21.49 6.14 -3.87
CA SER A 32 -21.79 5.28 -2.72
C SER A 32 -23.14 5.59 -2.06
N LEU A 33 -23.80 6.68 -2.44
CA LEU A 33 -25.12 7.05 -1.95
C LEU A 33 -26.18 6.18 -2.63
N GLY A 34 -27.20 5.77 -1.88
CA GLY A 34 -28.24 4.84 -2.36
C GLY A 34 -28.02 3.37 -2.00
N GLN A 35 -26.89 3.01 -1.38
CA GLN A 35 -26.68 1.67 -0.80
C GLN A 35 -27.39 1.47 0.56
N GLY A 36 -28.24 2.42 0.98
CA GLY A 36 -28.92 2.37 2.28
C GLY A 36 -27.99 2.52 3.49
N ILE A 37 -26.79 3.09 3.31
CA ILE A 37 -25.83 3.29 4.39
C ILE A 37 -26.04 4.70 4.98
N PRO A 38 -26.63 4.82 6.19
CA PRO A 38 -26.87 6.13 6.79
C PRO A 38 -25.60 6.74 7.39
N PHE A 39 -25.49 8.06 7.34
CA PHE A 39 -24.50 8.83 8.07
C PHE A 39 -24.83 8.88 9.55
N ARG A 40 -24.00 8.24 10.36
CA ARG A 40 -24.13 8.28 11.83
C ARG A 40 -23.42 9.51 12.42
N LEU A 41 -24.20 10.42 12.96
CA LEU A 41 -23.74 11.61 13.69
C LEU A 41 -23.98 11.40 15.19
N ALA A 42 -23.01 11.72 16.05
CA ALA A 42 -23.13 11.52 17.50
C ALA A 42 -24.13 12.49 18.15
N SER A 43 -24.42 13.62 17.51
CA SER A 43 -25.44 14.56 17.99
C SER A 43 -26.85 14.01 17.75
N GLY A 44 -27.78 14.30 18.67
CA GLY A 44 -29.21 14.08 18.46
C GLY A 44 -29.79 15.09 17.44
N PRO A 45 -31.04 14.94 17.01
CA PRO A 45 -31.71 15.86 16.07
C PRO A 45 -31.96 17.25 16.68
N THR A 46 -32.02 17.35 18.01
CA THR A 46 -32.21 18.61 18.73
C THR A 46 -30.89 19.39 18.79
N GLY A 47 -30.86 20.61 18.23
CA GLY A 47 -29.72 21.54 18.32
C GLY A 47 -28.70 21.48 17.17
N VAL A 48 -28.98 20.71 16.12
CA VAL A 48 -28.15 20.62 14.89
C VAL A 48 -28.70 21.43 13.72
N ASN A 49 -29.73 22.23 13.96
CA ASN A 49 -30.26 23.20 13.00
C ASN A 49 -29.47 24.52 13.13
N PRO A 50 -28.79 24.99 12.07
CA PRO A 50 -28.84 24.52 10.68
C PRO A 50 -27.90 23.36 10.34
N PHE A 51 -28.41 22.44 9.50
CA PHE A 51 -27.60 21.44 8.80
C PHE A 51 -26.97 22.07 7.58
N ARG A 52 -25.67 21.84 7.39
CA ARG A 52 -24.96 22.28 6.18
C ARG A 52 -24.66 21.07 5.31
N ILE A 53 -25.10 21.13 4.06
CA ILE A 53 -24.85 20.12 3.04
C ILE A 53 -24.07 20.81 1.92
N ASP A 54 -22.85 20.32 1.66
CA ASP A 54 -22.00 20.81 0.58
C ASP A 54 -21.76 19.67 -0.43
N ILE A 55 -21.77 19.99 -1.73
CA ILE A 55 -21.32 19.10 -2.80
C ILE A 55 -19.91 19.55 -3.21
N LEU A 56 -18.95 18.64 -3.14
CA LEU A 56 -17.55 18.93 -3.37
C LEU A 56 -17.05 18.15 -4.58
N LYS A 57 -16.35 18.83 -5.48
CA LYS A 57 -15.62 18.18 -6.57
C LYS A 57 -14.17 17.96 -6.12
N GLN A 58 -13.66 16.74 -6.32
CA GLN A 58 -12.25 16.50 -6.13
C GLN A 58 -11.49 17.14 -7.29
N VAL A 59 -10.67 18.16 -6.99
CA VAL A 59 -9.86 18.84 -8.00
C VAL A 59 -8.50 18.18 -8.22
N GLY A 60 -7.96 17.47 -7.21
CA GLY A 60 -6.72 16.73 -7.36
C GLY A 60 -6.40 15.88 -6.14
N SER A 61 -5.31 15.12 -6.20
CA SER A 61 -4.81 14.35 -5.05
C SER A 61 -3.29 14.33 -5.03
N ALA A 62 -2.72 14.38 -3.82
CA ALA A 62 -1.29 14.25 -3.63
C ALA A 62 -1.02 13.50 -2.32
N ARG A 63 0.07 12.72 -2.28
CA ARG A 63 0.48 11.97 -1.09
C ARG A 63 1.72 12.64 -0.49
N LEU A 64 1.66 12.94 0.80
CA LEU A 64 2.80 13.45 1.55
C LEU A 64 3.27 12.43 2.59
N ALA A 65 4.57 12.14 2.62
CA ALA A 65 5.19 11.43 3.72
C ALA A 65 5.53 12.43 4.84
N VAL A 66 4.88 12.30 6.00
CA VAL A 66 5.12 13.14 7.18
C VAL A 66 6.33 12.58 7.94
N ARG A 67 7.25 13.46 8.36
CA ARG A 67 8.43 13.11 9.15
C ARG A 67 8.26 13.54 10.61
N PRO A 68 8.52 12.66 11.59
CA PRO A 68 8.56 13.07 12.99
C PRO A 68 9.54 14.24 13.19
N GLY A 69 9.11 15.28 13.91
CA GLY A 69 9.94 16.46 14.23
C GLY A 69 9.92 17.60 13.21
N GLU A 70 9.49 17.37 11.97
CA GLU A 70 9.29 18.44 10.98
C GLU A 70 7.87 19.01 11.12
N GLY A 71 7.79 20.33 11.35
CA GLY A 71 6.53 20.98 11.75
C GLY A 71 5.71 21.57 10.62
N ASN A 72 6.33 21.86 9.46
CA ASN A 72 5.69 22.53 8.33
C ASN A 72 6.01 21.78 7.04
N TYR A 73 5.00 21.54 6.22
CA TYR A 73 5.12 20.84 4.95
C TYR A 73 4.46 21.64 3.84
N SER A 74 4.96 21.46 2.61
CA SER A 74 4.36 22.00 1.40
C SER A 74 4.29 20.89 0.36
N ILE A 75 3.13 20.72 -0.26
CA ILE A 75 2.89 19.75 -1.33
C ILE A 75 2.26 20.43 -2.53
N GLU A 76 2.60 19.96 -3.73
CA GLU A 76 1.99 20.41 -4.97
C GLU A 76 0.99 19.35 -5.44
N VAL A 77 -0.27 19.77 -5.60
CA VAL A 77 -1.34 18.96 -6.16
C VAL A 77 -1.40 19.27 -7.64
N LYS A 78 -0.92 18.32 -8.45
CA LYS A 78 -1.02 18.40 -9.91
C LYS A 78 -2.48 18.35 -10.32
N ASP A 79 -2.81 19.04 -11.42
CA ASP A 79 -4.11 19.04 -12.07
C ASP A 79 -5.28 19.64 -11.25
N ALA A 80 -4.98 20.29 -10.12
CA ALA A 80 -5.99 20.88 -9.25
C ALA A 80 -6.41 22.31 -9.65
N GLY A 81 -5.60 23.02 -10.43
CA GLY A 81 -5.88 24.39 -10.86
C GLY A 81 -6.76 24.44 -12.10
N GLU A 82 -7.59 25.48 -12.16
CA GLU A 82 -8.30 25.84 -13.39
C GLU A 82 -7.26 26.22 -14.45
N GLY A 83 -7.20 25.49 -15.56
CA GLY A 83 -6.14 25.64 -16.57
C GLY A 83 -4.89 24.76 -16.36
N GLY A 84 -4.93 23.79 -15.44
CA GLY A 84 -3.85 22.81 -15.26
C GLY A 84 -2.66 23.32 -14.44
N GLU A 85 -2.77 24.52 -13.85
CA GLU A 85 -1.72 25.01 -12.95
C GLU A 85 -1.67 24.19 -11.64
N PRO A 86 -0.47 23.82 -11.15
CA PRO A 86 -0.34 23.06 -9.92
C PRO A 86 -0.72 23.92 -8.71
N VAL A 87 -1.57 23.38 -7.83
CA VAL A 87 -1.96 24.07 -6.58
C VAL A 87 -1.00 23.66 -5.48
N ARG A 88 -0.29 24.63 -4.88
CA ARG A 88 0.58 24.38 -3.73
C ARG A 88 -0.19 24.53 -2.42
N VAL A 89 -0.13 23.51 -1.58
CA VAL A 89 -0.80 23.45 -0.28
C VAL A 89 0.26 23.35 0.82
N GLY A 90 0.28 24.33 1.72
CA GLY A 90 1.13 24.33 2.92
C GLY A 90 0.35 23.99 4.18
N PHE A 91 0.87 23.12 5.04
CA PHE A 91 0.23 22.79 6.32
C PHE A 91 1.26 22.48 7.41
N ALA A 92 0.86 22.74 8.66
CA ALA A 92 1.68 22.46 9.83
C ALA A 92 1.21 21.19 10.54
N VAL A 93 2.10 20.23 10.76
CA VAL A 93 1.82 19.00 11.51
C VAL A 93 2.50 19.10 12.87
N ARG A 94 1.73 18.99 13.95
CA ARG A 94 2.24 19.04 15.32
C ARG A 94 1.75 17.82 16.06
N ALA A 95 2.62 17.19 16.85
CA ALA A 95 2.17 16.21 17.82
C ALA A 95 1.16 16.88 18.75
N LEU A 96 0.02 16.24 18.98
CA LEU A 96 -0.87 16.61 20.07
C LEU A 96 -0.07 16.39 21.35
N GLY A 97 0.56 17.45 21.85
CA GLY A 97 1.28 17.39 23.12
C GLY A 97 0.36 16.85 24.20
N PRO A 98 0.91 16.24 25.27
CA PRO A 98 0.11 15.84 26.42
C PRO A 98 -0.73 17.04 26.81
N LYS A 99 -2.06 16.89 26.79
CA LYS A 99 -2.98 17.97 27.14
C LYS A 99 -2.57 18.45 28.53
N LYS A 100 -1.93 19.62 28.57
CA LYS A 100 -1.42 20.29 29.76
C LYS A 100 -2.63 20.70 30.58
N GLY A 101 -3.18 19.77 31.36
CA GLY A 101 -4.47 19.95 32.03
C GLY A 101 -5.00 18.73 32.78
N GLU A 102 -4.56 17.52 32.47
CA GLU A 102 -4.90 16.36 33.30
C GLU A 102 -3.74 16.10 34.27
N GLN A 103 -3.64 16.95 35.30
CA GLN A 103 -2.98 16.57 36.54
C GLN A 103 -3.78 15.40 37.11
N VAL A 104 -3.39 14.18 36.77
CA VAL A 104 -3.69 13.03 37.61
C VAL A 104 -2.85 13.24 38.86
N GLU A 105 -3.46 13.90 39.84
CA GLU A 105 -3.07 13.83 41.24
C GLU A 105 -2.81 12.35 41.55
N ALA A 106 -1.56 12.04 41.86
CA ALA A 106 -1.12 10.68 42.08
C ALA A 106 -2.01 10.03 43.14
N PRO A 107 -2.75 8.94 42.82
CA PRO A 107 -3.45 8.21 43.85
C PRO A 107 -2.41 7.66 44.84
N PRO A 108 -2.58 7.86 46.16
CA PRO A 108 -1.68 7.30 47.15
C PRO A 108 -1.61 5.79 46.96
N SER A 109 -0.37 5.32 46.83
CA SER A 109 0.00 3.92 46.70
C SER A 109 -0.42 3.12 47.94
N GLU A 110 -1.67 2.69 48.01
CA GLU A 110 -2.09 1.58 48.88
C GLU A 110 -2.33 0.33 48.01
N ARG A 111 -1.33 -0.56 48.04
CA ARG A 111 -1.37 -1.86 47.37
C ARG A 111 -2.40 -2.76 48.04
N PRO A 112 -3.41 -3.28 47.33
CA PRO A 112 -4.21 -4.40 47.83
C PRO A 112 -3.37 -5.68 47.77
N LYS A 113 -3.11 -6.29 48.93
CA LYS A 113 -2.57 -7.65 49.04
C LYS A 113 -3.58 -8.66 48.48
N VAL A 114 -3.55 -8.91 47.18
CA VAL A 114 -4.25 -10.06 46.59
C VAL A 114 -3.33 -11.28 46.72
N ARG A 115 -3.75 -12.20 47.59
CA ARG A 115 -3.13 -13.53 47.74
C ARG A 115 -3.44 -14.38 46.52
N SER A 116 -2.60 -14.32 45.51
CA SER A 116 -2.61 -15.27 44.40
C SER A 116 -1.97 -16.59 44.87
N ARG A 117 -2.78 -17.47 45.45
CA ARG A 117 -2.46 -18.90 45.58
C ARG A 117 -2.60 -19.52 44.18
N GLY A 118 -1.49 -19.62 43.46
CA GLY A 118 -1.43 -20.29 42.17
C GLY A 118 -0.02 -20.83 41.96
N ALA A 119 0.14 -22.10 42.30
CA ALA A 119 1.40 -22.82 42.21
C ALA A 119 1.85 -22.97 40.75
N SER A 120 3.05 -22.50 40.45
CA SER A 120 3.87 -23.03 39.37
C SER A 120 5.32 -23.03 39.84
N ASN A 121 5.95 -24.19 39.74
CA ASN A 121 7.31 -24.51 40.17
C ASN A 121 8.37 -23.61 39.50
N ALA A 122 8.56 -22.40 40.03
CA ALA A 122 9.74 -21.59 39.72
C ALA A 122 10.83 -21.97 40.73
N LEU A 123 11.89 -22.62 40.24
CA LEU A 123 13.11 -22.80 41.02
C LEU A 123 13.61 -21.43 41.49
N PRO A 124 14.11 -21.29 42.74
CA PRO A 124 14.66 -20.03 43.22
C PRO A 124 15.93 -19.71 42.43
N MET A 125 15.80 -18.89 41.38
CA MET A 125 16.95 -18.25 40.78
C MET A 125 17.51 -17.22 41.77
N LYS A 126 18.83 -17.06 41.78
CA LYS A 126 19.50 -16.17 42.73
C LYS A 126 19.04 -14.74 42.42
N GLU A 127 18.69 -13.95 43.44
CA GLU A 127 18.25 -12.54 43.28
C GLU A 127 19.23 -11.69 42.43
N GLU A 128 20.50 -12.07 42.37
CA GLU A 128 21.50 -11.40 41.52
C GLU A 128 21.29 -11.66 40.02
N GLU A 129 20.82 -12.84 39.63
CA GLU A 129 20.53 -13.18 38.23
C GLU A 129 19.28 -12.43 37.72
N GLU A 130 18.26 -12.27 38.57
CA GLU A 130 17.06 -11.50 38.23
C GLU A 130 17.41 -10.02 37.95
N LYS A 131 18.30 -9.44 38.77
CA LYS A 131 18.77 -8.05 38.54
C LYS A 131 19.52 -7.90 37.22
N ARG A 132 20.34 -8.89 36.85
CA ARG A 132 21.04 -8.90 35.54
C ARG A 132 20.06 -9.07 34.38
N PHE A 133 19.06 -9.93 34.51
CA PHE A 133 18.06 -10.13 33.46
C PHE A 133 17.22 -8.86 33.23
N LEU A 134 16.80 -8.18 34.31
CA LEU A 134 16.05 -6.93 34.22
C LEU A 134 16.86 -5.80 33.57
N SER A 135 18.15 -5.68 33.90
CA SER A 135 19.01 -4.66 33.27
C SER A 135 19.22 -4.94 31.78
N GLN A 136 19.45 -6.19 31.38
CA GLN A 136 19.56 -6.58 29.98
C GLN A 136 18.26 -6.34 29.20
N THR A 137 17.12 -6.64 29.83
CA THR A 137 15.80 -6.38 29.24
C THR A 137 15.58 -4.89 29.00
N ALA A 138 16.03 -4.02 29.92
CA ALA A 138 15.93 -2.57 29.77
C ALA A 138 16.76 -2.07 28.57
N VAL A 139 18.01 -2.52 28.45
CA VAL A 139 18.90 -2.14 27.34
C VAL A 139 18.35 -2.62 25.99
N ALA A 140 17.87 -3.87 25.91
CA ALA A 140 17.26 -4.40 24.70
C ALA A 140 16.01 -3.62 24.30
N LYS A 141 15.15 -3.26 25.28
CA LYS A 141 13.96 -2.47 25.04
C LYS A 141 14.31 -1.08 24.49
N GLU A 142 15.28 -0.41 25.09
CA GLU A 142 15.73 0.91 24.65
C GLU A 142 16.26 0.88 23.23
N TYR A 143 17.02 -0.15 22.85
CA TYR A 143 17.48 -0.35 21.47
C TYR A 143 16.31 -0.49 20.48
N LEU A 144 15.32 -1.31 20.83
CA LEU A 144 14.14 -1.52 19.97
C LEU A 144 13.27 -0.26 19.85
N GLU A 145 13.18 0.55 20.89
CA GLU A 145 12.47 1.83 20.87
C GLU A 145 13.24 2.90 20.07
N ALA A 146 14.56 2.99 20.24
CA ALA A 146 15.42 3.92 19.52
C ALA A 146 15.42 3.69 18.00
N HIS A 147 15.22 2.44 17.56
CA HIS A 147 15.11 2.07 16.15
C HIS A 147 13.65 1.99 15.66
N GLU A 148 12.68 2.41 16.48
CA GLU A 148 11.24 2.39 16.18
C GLU A 148 10.70 1.00 15.77
N LEU A 149 11.41 -0.08 16.13
CA LEU A 149 11.07 -1.44 15.73
C LEU A 149 9.76 -1.91 16.38
N LEU A 150 9.53 -1.58 17.66
CA LEU A 150 8.30 -1.98 18.37
C LEU A 150 7.02 -1.40 17.75
N PRO A 151 6.90 -0.08 17.52
CA PRO A 151 5.72 0.47 16.85
C PRO A 151 5.55 -0.08 15.43
N PHE A 152 6.64 -0.24 14.68
CA PHE A 152 6.60 -0.77 13.32
C PHE A 152 6.06 -2.20 13.27
N VAL A 153 6.63 -3.12 14.05
CA VAL A 153 6.22 -4.53 14.06
C VAL A 153 4.76 -4.68 14.50
N ARG A 154 4.29 -3.90 15.47
CA ARG A 154 2.88 -3.91 15.88
C ARG A 154 1.94 -3.47 14.76
N ALA A 155 2.27 -2.38 14.07
CA ALA A 155 1.48 -1.90 12.94
C ALA A 155 1.48 -2.91 11.78
N LEU A 156 2.62 -3.54 11.51
CA LEU A 156 2.77 -4.57 10.48
C LEU A 156 1.92 -5.82 10.76
N LEU A 157 1.89 -6.29 12.01
CA LEU A 157 1.04 -7.42 12.37
C LEU A 157 -0.46 -7.07 12.24
N GLN A 158 -0.84 -5.84 12.57
CA GLN A 158 -2.22 -5.36 12.41
C GLN A 158 -2.63 -5.32 10.93
N THR A 159 -1.75 -4.89 10.02
CA THR A 159 -2.06 -4.89 8.58
C THR A 159 -2.17 -6.30 8.02
N VAL A 160 -1.29 -7.24 8.41
CA VAL A 160 -1.39 -8.65 7.98
C VAL A 160 -2.70 -9.29 8.46
N ILE A 161 -3.12 -9.05 9.70
CA ILE A 161 -4.39 -9.58 10.23
C ILE A 161 -5.60 -9.02 9.50
N ARG A 162 -5.56 -7.73 9.14
CA ARG A 162 -6.66 -7.03 8.46
C ARG A 162 -6.77 -7.42 6.99
N ASP A 163 -5.64 -7.41 6.28
CA ASP A 163 -5.61 -7.53 4.82
C ASP A 163 -5.50 -9.01 4.38
N ARG A 164 -5.09 -9.91 5.29
CA ARG A 164 -4.99 -11.38 5.11
C ARG A 164 -4.38 -11.78 3.75
N PRO A 165 -3.14 -11.36 3.47
CA PRO A 165 -2.46 -11.70 2.22
C PRO A 165 -2.30 -13.22 2.07
N LEU A 166 -2.32 -13.69 0.81
CA LEU A 166 -2.17 -15.12 0.48
C LEU A 166 -0.82 -15.68 0.96
N ASP A 167 0.23 -14.85 0.93
CA ASP A 167 1.56 -15.16 1.46
C ASP A 167 2.00 -14.09 2.48
N PRO A 168 1.82 -14.32 3.79
CA PRO A 168 2.13 -13.33 4.82
C PRO A 168 3.62 -13.08 4.98
N TYR A 169 4.48 -14.06 4.68
CA TYR A 169 5.93 -13.93 4.88
C TYR A 169 6.56 -13.06 3.80
N SER A 170 6.17 -13.27 2.53
CA SER A 170 6.60 -12.40 1.43
C SER A 170 6.14 -10.95 1.63
N PHE A 171 4.89 -10.75 2.07
CA PHE A 171 4.36 -9.42 2.40
C PHE A 171 5.17 -8.73 3.50
N ILE A 172 5.46 -9.44 4.61
CA ILE A 172 6.26 -8.89 5.72
C ILE A 172 7.66 -8.51 5.24
N ALA A 173 8.33 -9.37 4.46
CA ALA A 173 9.66 -9.10 3.94
C ALA A 173 9.70 -7.85 3.04
N GLU A 174 8.66 -7.65 2.22
CA GLU A 174 8.51 -6.45 1.39
C GLU A 174 8.33 -5.20 2.26
N GLN A 175 7.48 -5.26 3.29
CA GLN A 175 7.29 -4.13 4.22
C GLN A 175 8.59 -3.76 4.94
N PHE A 176 9.41 -4.75 5.36
CA PHE A 176 10.73 -4.47 5.94
C PHE A 176 11.69 -3.83 4.94
N ARG A 177 11.69 -4.24 3.66
CA ARG A 177 12.50 -3.59 2.61
C ARG A 177 12.09 -2.14 2.37
N LEU A 178 10.79 -1.87 2.31
CA LEU A 178 10.26 -0.51 2.16
C LEU A 178 10.59 0.37 3.37
N ALA A 179 10.44 -0.18 4.58
CA ALA A 179 10.81 0.50 5.82
C ALA A 179 12.32 0.79 5.89
N ALA A 180 13.17 -0.17 5.52
CA ALA A 180 14.61 0.02 5.49
C ALA A 180 15.06 1.10 4.50
N ALA A 181 14.39 1.21 3.34
CA ALA A 181 14.65 2.27 2.37
C ALA A 181 14.18 3.66 2.87
N ALA A 182 13.11 3.71 3.65
CA ALA A 182 12.57 4.93 4.24
C ALA A 182 13.31 5.35 5.52
N PHE A 183 13.89 4.39 6.24
CA PHE A 183 14.59 4.62 7.50
C PHE A 183 15.92 5.31 7.22
N LYS A 184 15.98 6.60 7.54
CA LYS A 184 17.25 7.32 7.59
C LYS A 184 17.82 7.07 8.99
N PRO A 185 19.01 6.47 9.14
CA PRO A 185 19.58 6.23 10.46
C PRO A 185 19.74 7.58 11.16
N THR A 186 18.85 7.85 12.11
CA THR A 186 19.05 8.92 13.08
C THR A 186 20.30 8.54 13.83
N GLN A 187 21.38 9.31 13.63
CA GLN A 187 22.66 9.04 14.28
C GLN A 187 22.38 8.80 15.78
N PRO A 188 22.78 7.65 16.33
CA PRO A 188 22.57 7.39 17.74
C PRO A 188 23.21 8.54 18.52
N ALA A 189 22.48 9.09 19.48
CA ALA A 189 23.00 10.15 20.33
C ALA A 189 24.41 9.75 20.83
N PRO A 190 25.39 10.67 20.83
CA PRO A 190 26.82 10.37 21.01
C PRO A 190 27.24 9.72 22.35
N GLY A 191 26.32 9.15 23.13
CA GLY A 191 26.58 8.36 24.34
C GLY A 191 26.44 6.84 24.20
N PHE A 192 25.88 6.29 23.11
CA PHE A 192 25.61 4.83 23.02
C PHE A 192 26.76 3.99 22.44
N ALA A 193 27.63 4.57 21.61
CA ALA A 193 28.71 3.82 20.96
C ALA A 193 29.80 3.33 21.94
N ALA A 194 29.95 3.97 23.10
CA ALA A 194 31.00 3.62 24.07
C ALA A 194 30.67 2.41 24.96
N ALA A 195 29.40 1.99 25.04
CA ALA A 195 28.97 0.90 25.93
C ALA A 195 28.90 -0.48 25.23
N ALA A 196 28.80 -0.52 23.89
CA ALA A 196 28.69 -1.78 23.16
C ALA A 196 30.02 -2.56 23.09
N ASP A 197 31.16 -1.87 23.07
CA ASP A 197 32.48 -2.51 23.06
C ASP A 197 32.95 -3.01 24.45
N ALA A 198 32.22 -2.67 25.52
CA ALA A 198 32.62 -3.03 26.90
C ALA A 198 31.92 -4.29 27.44
N TYR A 199 31.03 -4.93 26.68
CA TYR A 199 30.31 -6.14 27.10
C TYR A 199 30.71 -7.37 26.28
N VAL A 200 32.01 -7.65 26.21
CA VAL A 200 32.51 -9.01 25.96
C VAL A 200 32.62 -9.66 27.33
N ASP A 201 31.66 -10.52 27.69
CA ASP A 201 31.67 -11.27 28.94
C ASP A 201 32.89 -12.23 28.97
N PRO A 202 33.92 -11.97 29.79
CA PRO A 202 35.14 -12.79 29.82
C PRO A 202 34.90 -14.18 30.42
N GLN A 203 33.71 -14.49 30.94
CA GLN A 203 33.43 -15.78 31.55
C GLN A 203 32.92 -16.86 30.59
N LEU A 204 32.59 -16.54 29.33
CA LEU A 204 32.09 -17.56 28.40
C LEU A 204 33.19 -18.33 27.64
N GLU A 205 34.46 -17.99 27.79
CA GLU A 205 35.57 -18.71 27.12
C GLU A 205 36.22 -19.82 27.97
N LYS A 206 35.75 -20.11 29.18
CA LYS A 206 36.46 -21.03 30.10
C LYS A 206 35.91 -22.45 30.25
N GLU A 207 34.95 -22.88 29.42
CA GLU A 207 34.49 -24.28 29.39
C GLU A 207 34.67 -24.93 28.00
N THR A 208 35.90 -24.92 27.48
CA THR A 208 36.33 -25.96 26.52
C THR A 208 36.79 -27.20 27.29
N GLY A 209 35.84 -28.10 27.57
CA GLY A 209 36.08 -29.51 27.85
C GLY A 209 36.55 -30.27 26.59
N PRO A 210 37.03 -31.52 26.73
CA PRO A 210 38.07 -32.10 25.89
C PRO A 210 37.60 -32.61 24.52
N ASP A 211 38.54 -32.51 23.57
CA ASP A 211 38.65 -33.10 22.23
C ASP A 211 37.45 -33.93 21.68
N PRO A 212 36.81 -33.49 20.57
CA PRO A 212 35.96 -34.35 19.77
C PRO A 212 36.80 -35.36 18.96
N PRO A 213 36.32 -36.60 18.78
CA PRO A 213 37.04 -37.64 18.06
C PRO A 213 37.19 -37.31 16.57
N LYS A 214 38.43 -37.48 16.11
CA LYS A 214 38.92 -37.34 14.73
C LYS A 214 38.05 -38.16 13.75
N LEU A 215 37.25 -37.49 12.94
CA LEU A 215 36.63 -38.07 11.74
C LEU A 215 37.60 -38.02 10.55
N PRO A 216 37.60 -39.05 9.67
CA PRO A 216 38.57 -39.18 8.60
C PRO A 216 38.32 -38.19 7.45
N LYS A 217 39.42 -37.67 6.90
CA LYS A 217 39.47 -36.84 5.70
C LYS A 217 39.05 -37.65 4.47
N SER A 218 38.03 -37.18 3.77
CA SER A 218 37.80 -37.53 2.36
C SER A 218 38.15 -36.32 1.51
N ASP A 219 39.25 -36.45 0.77
CA ASP A 219 39.60 -35.66 -0.40
C ASP A 219 38.51 -35.86 -1.47
N GLU A 220 37.82 -34.79 -1.86
CA GLU A 220 37.31 -34.70 -3.23
C GLU A 220 37.21 -33.22 -3.64
N THR A 221 38.14 -32.84 -4.51
CA THR A 221 38.19 -31.53 -5.18
C THR A 221 37.16 -31.55 -6.31
N VAL A 222 36.01 -30.94 -6.09
CA VAL A 222 35.04 -30.63 -7.16
C VAL A 222 35.06 -29.13 -7.41
N GLY A 223 35.50 -28.76 -8.61
CA GLY A 223 35.67 -27.38 -9.04
C GLY A 223 34.35 -26.61 -9.21
N PRO A 224 34.42 -25.27 -9.34
CA PRO A 224 33.25 -24.41 -9.47
C PRO A 224 32.59 -24.60 -10.85
N PRO A 225 31.25 -24.74 -10.94
CA PRO A 225 30.57 -24.64 -12.22
C PRO A 225 30.53 -23.17 -12.67
N GLU A 226 31.14 -22.89 -13.81
CA GLU A 226 30.99 -21.64 -14.55
C GLU A 226 29.53 -21.48 -14.99
N ILE A 227 28.91 -20.37 -14.57
CA ILE A 227 27.59 -19.95 -15.02
C ILE A 227 27.77 -19.23 -16.37
N PRO A 228 27.17 -19.70 -17.49
CA PRO A 228 27.22 -18.96 -18.74
C PRO A 228 26.42 -17.66 -18.65
N LYS A 229 27.11 -16.54 -18.93
CA LYS A 229 26.52 -15.22 -19.20
C LYS A 229 25.57 -15.32 -20.40
N ALA A 230 24.27 -15.38 -20.14
CA ALA A 230 23.26 -15.14 -21.15
C ALA A 230 23.22 -13.65 -21.51
N VAL A 231 23.64 -13.33 -22.73
CA VAL A 231 23.52 -12.03 -23.37
C VAL A 231 22.03 -11.73 -23.56
N LEU A 232 21.50 -10.79 -22.78
CA LEU A 232 20.20 -10.17 -23.01
C LEU A 232 20.30 -9.26 -24.25
N ALA A 233 19.84 -9.78 -25.38
CA ALA A 233 19.51 -8.98 -26.55
C ALA A 233 18.26 -8.12 -26.26
N PRO A 234 18.22 -6.85 -26.65
CA PRO A 234 17.04 -6.01 -26.49
C PRO A 234 16.00 -6.36 -27.57
N CYS A 235 14.87 -6.93 -27.14
CA CYS A 235 13.68 -7.01 -27.99
C CYS A 235 13.14 -5.58 -28.22
N ARG A 236 13.45 -5.03 -29.40
CA ARG A 236 12.70 -3.93 -30.01
C ARG A 236 11.36 -4.45 -30.50
N PRO A 237 10.21 -3.92 -30.07
CA PRO A 237 9.00 -3.98 -30.87
C PRO A 237 9.08 -2.91 -31.95
N GLN A 238 9.38 -3.31 -33.19
CA GLN A 238 8.96 -2.59 -34.38
C GLN A 238 7.49 -2.91 -34.59
N GLY A 239 6.64 -1.91 -34.38
CA GLY A 239 5.22 -1.93 -34.68
C GLY A 239 4.88 -0.58 -35.30
N ASP A 240 5.22 -0.44 -36.58
CA ASP A 240 4.76 0.66 -37.42
C ASP A 240 3.29 0.39 -37.74
N GLY A 241 2.42 0.82 -36.83
CA GLY A 241 0.97 0.88 -37.01
C GLY A 241 0.57 2.34 -36.99
N GLU A 242 0.48 2.92 -38.19
CA GLU A 242 -0.05 4.26 -38.45
C GLU A 242 -1.55 4.29 -38.06
N GLU A 243 -1.81 4.65 -36.81
CA GLU A 243 -3.14 4.87 -36.27
C GLU A 243 -3.58 6.29 -36.68
N PRO A 244 -4.63 6.45 -37.51
CA PRO A 244 -5.08 7.77 -37.90
C PRO A 244 -5.65 8.47 -36.68
N ALA A 245 -5.00 9.57 -36.28
CA ALA A 245 -5.50 10.50 -35.28
C ALA A 245 -6.87 11.04 -35.72
N ALA A 246 -7.94 10.38 -35.29
CA ALA A 246 -9.29 10.89 -35.39
C ALA A 246 -9.51 11.84 -34.21
N ASP A 247 -9.77 13.11 -34.55
CA ASP A 247 -10.09 14.20 -33.63
C ASP A 247 -11.11 13.77 -32.56
N GLY A 248 -10.64 13.61 -31.32
CA GLY A 248 -11.46 13.27 -30.15
C GLY A 248 -12.46 14.37 -29.74
N ALA A 249 -12.58 15.46 -30.51
CA ALA A 249 -13.46 16.57 -30.22
C ALA A 249 -14.93 16.32 -30.65
N ASP A 250 -15.21 15.40 -31.57
CA ASP A 250 -16.57 15.20 -32.09
C ASP A 250 -17.36 14.07 -31.38
N VAL A 251 -16.70 13.26 -30.54
CA VAL A 251 -17.36 12.15 -29.82
C VAL A 251 -18.31 12.68 -28.75
N GLU A 252 -17.94 13.76 -28.06
CA GLU A 252 -18.76 14.34 -27.00
C GLU A 252 -19.95 15.13 -27.57
N GLY A 253 -19.77 15.74 -28.74
CA GLY A 253 -20.84 16.36 -29.52
C GLY A 253 -21.86 15.34 -30.04
N LEU A 254 -21.40 14.13 -30.41
CA LEU A 254 -22.28 13.03 -30.81
C LEU A 254 -23.08 12.49 -29.62
N ARG A 255 -22.45 12.37 -28.44
CA ARG A 255 -23.13 11.91 -27.20
C ARG A 255 -24.24 12.85 -26.74
N LEU A 256 -24.00 14.16 -26.78
CA LEU A 256 -25.03 15.16 -26.47
C LEU A 256 -26.21 15.06 -27.44
N ARG A 257 -25.95 14.96 -28.74
CA ARG A 257 -27.00 14.79 -29.75
C ARG A 257 -27.82 13.51 -29.57
N ILE A 258 -27.18 12.38 -29.26
CA ILE A 258 -27.88 11.11 -28.99
C ILE A 258 -28.78 11.25 -27.76
N ARG A 259 -28.30 11.89 -26.70
CA ARG A 259 -29.09 12.07 -25.47
C ARG A 259 -30.34 12.92 -25.69
N ASP A 260 -30.21 14.01 -26.45
CA ASP A 260 -31.34 14.90 -26.72
C ASP A 260 -32.39 14.24 -27.61
N VAL A 261 -31.96 13.48 -28.63
CA VAL A 261 -32.87 12.72 -29.49
C VAL A 261 -33.61 11.63 -28.73
N LEU A 262 -32.93 10.90 -27.83
CA LEU A 262 -33.56 9.88 -26.99
C LEU A 262 -34.52 10.50 -25.96
N GLY A 263 -34.22 11.69 -25.45
CA GLY A 263 -35.11 12.44 -24.55
C GLY A 263 -36.41 12.85 -25.25
N GLN A 264 -36.31 13.48 -26.42
CA GLN A 264 -37.47 13.89 -27.21
C GLN A 264 -38.34 12.70 -27.63
N ALA A 265 -37.73 11.61 -28.10
CA ALA A 265 -38.47 10.42 -28.52
C ALA A 265 -39.15 9.69 -27.34
N ALA A 266 -38.62 9.82 -26.11
CA ALA A 266 -39.26 9.31 -24.90
C ALA A 266 -40.47 10.17 -24.48
N GLU A 267 -40.40 11.49 -24.64
CA GLU A 267 -41.51 12.41 -24.34
C GLU A 267 -42.66 12.28 -25.36
N ASP A 268 -42.32 12.10 -26.64
CA ASP A 268 -43.31 11.96 -27.72
C ASP A 268 -43.92 10.55 -27.82
N GLY A 269 -43.43 9.59 -27.02
CA GLY A 269 -43.87 8.19 -27.08
C GLY A 269 -43.50 7.46 -28.38
N THR A 270 -42.69 8.09 -29.25
CA THR A 270 -42.28 7.60 -30.56
C THR A 270 -41.06 6.68 -30.50
N LEU A 271 -40.39 6.57 -29.35
CA LEU A 271 -39.20 5.71 -29.15
C LEU A 271 -39.46 4.25 -29.57
N ALA A 272 -40.64 3.72 -29.28
CA ALA A 272 -41.02 2.34 -29.65
C ALA A 272 -41.18 2.16 -31.18
N ALA A 273 -41.61 3.21 -31.89
CA ALA A 273 -41.73 3.20 -33.35
C ALA A 273 -40.36 3.38 -34.03
N SER A 274 -39.46 4.17 -33.44
CA SER A 274 -38.11 4.35 -33.97
C SER A 274 -37.20 3.15 -33.73
N LEU A 275 -37.31 2.47 -32.59
CA LEU A 275 -36.52 1.26 -32.30
C LEU A 275 -36.97 0.03 -33.11
N SER A 276 -38.22 0.01 -33.59
CA SER A 276 -38.71 -1.06 -34.48
C SER A 276 -38.31 -0.87 -35.95
N GLN A 277 -37.82 0.31 -36.34
CA GLN A 277 -37.34 0.60 -37.70
C GLN A 277 -35.81 0.45 -37.86
N VAL A 278 -35.06 0.25 -36.78
CA VAL A 278 -33.62 -0.06 -36.86
C VAL A 278 -33.47 -1.54 -37.21
N GLU A 279 -33.53 -1.84 -38.50
CA GLU A 279 -33.18 -3.15 -39.05
C GLU A 279 -31.71 -3.43 -38.73
N PRO A 280 -31.37 -4.60 -38.16
CA PRO A 280 -30.01 -4.91 -37.77
C PRO A 280 -29.09 -4.82 -38.99
N PRO A 281 -27.91 -4.17 -38.89
CA PRO A 281 -26.98 -4.08 -40.00
C PRO A 281 -26.63 -5.49 -40.47
N ALA A 282 -26.92 -5.77 -41.74
CA ALA A 282 -26.64 -7.05 -42.38
C ALA A 282 -25.19 -7.45 -42.11
N ALA A 283 -25.00 -8.51 -41.33
CA ALA A 283 -23.71 -8.95 -40.83
C ALA A 283 -22.69 -9.17 -41.97
N PRO A 284 -21.59 -8.40 -42.06
CA PRO A 284 -20.60 -8.58 -43.12
C PRO A 284 -19.42 -9.47 -42.66
N PHE A 285 -19.68 -10.53 -41.89
CA PHE A 285 -18.64 -11.48 -41.51
C PHE A 285 -19.13 -12.92 -41.60
N ALA A 286 -19.25 -13.39 -42.84
CA ALA A 286 -19.17 -14.82 -43.13
C ALA A 286 -17.70 -15.26 -42.96
N PRO A 287 -17.39 -16.25 -42.10
CA PRO A 287 -16.05 -16.82 -42.02
C PRO A 287 -15.74 -17.55 -43.35
N LYS A 288 -14.75 -17.05 -44.09
CA LYS A 288 -14.19 -17.79 -45.22
C LYS A 288 -13.65 -19.12 -44.72
N ALA A 289 -14.17 -20.21 -45.30
CA ALA A 289 -13.71 -21.57 -45.08
C ALA A 289 -12.19 -21.67 -45.26
N ALA A 290 -11.51 -22.16 -44.23
CA ALA A 290 -10.11 -22.53 -44.30
C ALA A 290 -9.98 -23.83 -45.11
N GLU A 291 -9.31 -23.75 -46.26
CA GLU A 291 -8.83 -24.93 -46.99
C GLU A 291 -7.66 -25.60 -46.26
N PRO A 292 -7.55 -26.94 -46.30
CA PRO A 292 -6.46 -27.68 -45.68
C PRO A 292 -5.24 -27.77 -46.63
N LEU A 293 -4.20 -26.96 -46.38
CA LEU A 293 -2.93 -27.05 -47.11
C LEU A 293 -2.00 -28.10 -46.49
N VAL A 294 -2.21 -29.33 -46.97
CA VAL A 294 -1.21 -30.31 -47.44
C VAL A 294 0.22 -30.17 -46.89
N ILE A 295 0.56 -31.16 -46.05
CA ILE A 295 1.90 -31.71 -45.78
C ILE A 295 2.72 -31.83 -47.07
N ARG A 296 3.88 -31.15 -47.17
CA ARG A 296 5.02 -31.60 -48.00
C ARG A 296 6.34 -30.90 -47.65
N ARG A 297 7.37 -31.75 -47.52
CA ARG A 297 8.82 -31.53 -47.60
C ARG A 297 9.60 -31.06 -46.36
N LEU A 298 9.93 -32.05 -45.54
CA LEU A 298 11.30 -32.36 -45.12
C LEU A 298 12.24 -32.48 -46.33
N LYS A 299 13.30 -31.66 -46.38
CA LYS A 299 14.73 -32.04 -46.57
C LYS A 299 15.57 -30.86 -47.03
N ALA A 300 16.81 -30.85 -46.51
CA ALA A 300 17.99 -30.09 -46.94
C ALA A 300 18.10 -28.65 -46.41
N VAL A 301 18.80 -28.48 -45.26
CA VAL A 301 20.06 -27.71 -45.16
C VAL A 301 20.84 -28.28 -43.97
N VAL A 302 21.59 -29.35 -44.23
CA VAL A 302 22.74 -29.78 -43.43
C VAL A 302 23.86 -29.90 -44.45
N HIS A 303 25.01 -29.30 -44.13
CA HIS A 303 26.19 -29.04 -44.98
C HIS A 303 26.22 -27.64 -45.59
N ASP A 304 26.82 -26.71 -44.83
CA ASP A 304 27.99 -25.95 -45.29
C ASP A 304 28.31 -24.88 -44.23
N ASN A 305 29.27 -25.19 -43.36
CA ASN A 305 30.11 -24.18 -42.70
C ASN A 305 31.27 -24.88 -41.98
N THR A 306 32.12 -25.49 -42.80
CA THR A 306 33.51 -25.79 -42.45
C THR A 306 34.39 -25.13 -43.52
N VAL A 307 35.52 -24.58 -43.06
CA VAL A 307 36.62 -23.98 -43.85
C VAL A 307 36.51 -22.49 -44.15
N SER A 308 37.01 -21.67 -43.23
CA SER A 308 37.79 -20.45 -43.54
C SER A 308 38.58 -20.03 -42.30
N ALA A 309 39.69 -20.72 -42.07
CA ALA A 309 40.74 -20.29 -41.14
C ALA A 309 42.08 -20.74 -41.72
N LEU A 310 42.72 -19.85 -42.48
CA LEU A 310 44.17 -19.77 -42.74
C LEU A 310 44.43 -18.60 -43.70
N GLU A 311 45.52 -17.86 -43.43
CA GLU A 311 46.17 -16.81 -44.24
C GLU A 311 45.67 -15.35 -44.10
N CYS A 312 46.18 -14.66 -43.06
CA CYS A 312 47.03 -13.46 -43.14
C CYS A 312 47.24 -12.84 -41.75
#